data_AF-A0A2A3LRQ3-F1
#
_entry.id   AF-A0A2A3LRQ3-F1
#
_cell.length_a   1.000
_cell.length_b   1.000
_cell.length_c   1.000
_cell.angle_alpha   90.00
_cell.angle_beta   90.00
_cell.angle_gamma   90.00
#
_symmetry.space_group_name_H-M   'P 1'
#
loop_
_entity.id
_entity.type
_entity.pdbx_description
1 polymer ?
#
loop_
_entity_poly.entity_id
_entity_poly.type
_entity_poly.pdbx_seq_one_letter_code
_entity_poly.pdbx_strand_id
1 'polypeptide(L)' 'MQGRYFVNSTNILPAKQGRIWYEANIGLINTMSRSNQAGTRLLYSNYGLLYITTDHYISATRFVAWK' A
#
# COMPACT_ATOMS: atom_id res chain seq x y z
N MET A 1 -10.18 -5.17 10.61
CA MET A 1 -9.72 -4.44 9.41
C MET A 1 -9.05 -5.46 8.49
N GLN A 2 -9.66 -5.79 7.35
CA GLN A 2 -9.10 -6.77 6.40
C GLN A 2 -8.21 -6.03 5.40
N GLY A 3 -6.90 -6.26 5.44
CA GLY A 3 -6.06 -5.91 4.31
C GLY A 3 -6.40 -6.82 3.13
N ARG A 4 -6.57 -6.24 1.94
CA ARG A 4 -6.88 -7.02 0.73
C ARG A 4 -5.57 -7.45 0.07
N TYR A 5 -5.56 -8.60 -0.61
CA TYR A 5 -4.45 -9.00 -1.46
C TYR A 5 -4.16 -7.90 -2.49
N PHE A 6 -2.89 -7.51 -2.60
CA PHE A 6 -2.40 -6.59 -3.62
C PHE A 6 -1.56 -7.39 -4.62
N VAL A 7 -2.00 -7.41 -5.89
CA VAL A 7 -1.39 -8.24 -6.93
C VAL A 7 0.00 -7.74 -7.34
N ASN A 8 0.29 -6.44 -7.18
CA ASN A 8 1.51 -5.79 -7.64
C ASN A 8 1.76 -6.00 -9.16
N SER A 9 0.71 -5.92 -9.98
CA SER A 9 0.77 -6.14 -11.44
C SER A 9 1.65 -5.14 -12.18
N THR A 10 1.83 -3.93 -11.63
CA THR A 10 2.69 -2.88 -12.18
C THR A 10 4.14 -2.97 -11.70
N ASN A 11 4.48 -3.95 -10.86
CA ASN A 11 5.81 -4.15 -10.28
C ASN A 11 6.39 -2.92 -9.56
N ILE A 12 5.54 -2.06 -8.99
CA ILE A 12 5.97 -0.90 -8.17
C ILE A 12 6.59 -1.33 -6.83
N LEU A 13 6.35 -2.58 -6.41
CA LEU A 13 6.96 -3.21 -5.24
C LEU A 13 7.93 -4.31 -5.67
N PRO A 14 8.99 -4.59 -4.88
CA PRO A 14 9.94 -5.63 -5.22
C PRO A 14 9.30 -7.01 -5.20
N ALA A 15 9.44 -7.77 -6.29
CA ALA A 15 9.01 -9.15 -6.38
C ALA A 15 10.06 -10.10 -5.78
N LYS A 16 9.61 -11.18 -5.15
CA LYS A 16 10.43 -12.32 -4.69
C LYS A 16 9.54 -13.56 -4.64
N GLN A 17 10.08 -14.74 -4.95
CA GLN A 17 9.33 -15.99 -4.83
C GLN A 17 8.73 -16.14 -3.41
N GLY A 18 7.45 -16.49 -3.35
CA GLY A 18 6.69 -16.61 -2.10
C GLY A 18 6.36 -15.29 -1.39
N ARG A 19 6.67 -14.13 -1.99
CA ARG A 19 6.26 -12.83 -1.47
C ARG A 19 4.82 -12.53 -1.87
N ILE A 20 4.02 -12.19 -0.88
CA ILE A 20 2.63 -11.78 -1.01
C ILE A 20 2.53 -10.35 -0.50
N TRP A 21 1.78 -9.53 -1.22
CA TRP A 21 1.49 -8.16 -0.83
C TRP A 21 0.02 -8.01 -0.43
N TYR A 22 -0.20 -7.10 0.51
CA TYR A 22 -1.49 -6.68 1.00
C TYR A 22 -1.57 -5.17 1.00
N GLU A 23 -2.79 -4.65 0.99
CA GLU A 23 -3.05 -3.21 1.06
C GLU A 23 -4.08 -2.85 2.13
N ALA A 24 -3.93 -1.63 2.68
CA ALA A 24 -4.91 -1.00 3.55
C ALA A 24 -5.05 0.49 3.23
N ASN A 25 -6.27 1.01 3.33
CA ASN A 25 -6.52 2.45 3.24
C ASN A 25 -5.96 3.16 4.47
N ILE A 26 -5.20 4.23 4.26
CA ILE A 26 -4.70 5.12 5.32
C ILE A 26 -4.97 6.58 4.93
N GLY A 27 -4.93 7.50 5.90
CA GLY A 27 -5.13 8.93 5.63
C GLY A 27 -6.52 9.30 5.13
N LEU A 28 -7.55 8.52 5.48
CA LEU A 28 -8.93 8.77 5.06
C LEU A 28 -9.50 10.03 5.74
N ILE A 29 -10.13 10.90 4.95
CA ILE A 29 -10.91 12.03 5.46
C ILE A 29 -12.36 11.58 5.63
N ASN A 30 -12.86 11.50 6.87
CA ASN A 30 -14.15 10.89 7.20
C ASN A 30 -15.38 11.65 6.68
N THR A 31 -15.23 12.93 6.33
CA THR A 31 -16.29 13.78 5.75
C THR A 31 -16.31 13.76 4.22
N MET A 32 -15.37 13.06 3.58
CA MET A 32 -15.20 13.05 2.13
C MET A 32 -15.64 11.70 1.54
N SER A 33 -16.33 11.75 0.39
CA SER A 33 -16.73 10.53 -0.32
C SER A 33 -15.52 9.69 -0.73
N ARG A 34 -15.71 8.37 -0.85
CA ARG A 34 -14.63 7.44 -1.17
C ARG A 34 -13.96 7.74 -2.53
N SER A 35 -14.73 8.19 -3.52
CA SER A 35 -14.22 8.54 -4.86
C SER A 35 -13.30 9.77 -4.85
N ASN A 36 -13.44 10.64 -3.84
CA ASN A 36 -12.70 11.90 -3.78
C ASN A 36 -11.46 11.81 -2.88
N GLN A 37 -11.24 10.67 -2.21
CA GLN A 37 -10.04 10.44 -1.41
C GLN A 37 -8.80 10.39 -2.31
N ALA A 38 -7.66 10.87 -1.82
CA ALA A 38 -6.38 10.88 -2.54
C ALA A 38 -5.85 9.48 -2.93
N GLY A 39 -6.49 8.40 -2.47
CA GLY A 39 -6.08 7.04 -2.82
C GLY A 39 -4.84 6.56 -2.08
N THR A 40 -4.45 7.20 -0.98
CA THR A 40 -3.29 6.79 -0.17
C THR A 40 -3.48 5.39 0.42
N ARG A 41 -2.47 4.53 0.30
CA ARG A 41 -2.49 3.15 0.83
C ARG A 41 -1.19 2.80 1.53
N LEU A 42 -1.31 2.02 2.59
CA LEU A 42 -0.22 1.21 3.11
C LEU A 42 -0.16 -0.09 2.30
N LEU A 43 1.01 -0.43 1.79
CA LEU A 43 1.33 -1.67 1.10
C LEU A 43 2.31 -2.47 1.97
N TYR A 44 1.93 -3.67 2.38
CA TYR A 44 2.73 -4.47 3.30
C TYR A 44 2.85 -5.92 2.84
N SER A 45 4.02 -6.53 3.04
CA SER A 45 4.26 -7.91 2.64
C SER A 45 4.17 -8.89 3.80
N ASN A 46 3.98 -10.16 3.48
CA ASN A 46 4.08 -11.27 4.42
C ASN A 46 5.45 -11.40 5.12
N TYR A 47 6.50 -10.72 4.62
CA TYR A 47 7.84 -10.68 5.21
C TYR A 47 8.17 -9.35 5.91
N GLY A 48 7.16 -8.52 6.21
CA GLY A 48 7.35 -7.31 7.02
C GLY A 48 7.89 -6.08 6.28
N LEU A 49 8.03 -6.13 4.95
CA LEU A 49 8.29 -4.92 4.17
C LEU A 49 7.05 -4.00 4.18
N LEU A 50 7.27 -2.71 4.38
CA LEU A 50 6.25 -1.67 4.40
C LEU A 50 6.54 -0.59 3.36
N TYR A 51 5.53 -0.21 2.60
CA TYR A 51 5.56 0.82 1.57
C TYR A 51 4.31 1.68 1.65
N ILE A 52 4.38 2.92 1.19
CA ILE A 52 3.24 3.81 1.06
C ILE A 52 3.15 4.29 -0.38
N THR A 53 1.93 4.28 -0.94
CA THR A 53 1.59 5.02 -2.15
C THR A 53 0.67 6.18 -1.76
N THR A 54 0.94 7.37 -2.29
CA THR A 54 0.10 8.57 -2.11
C THR A 54 -0.60 8.98 -3.40
N ASP A 55 -0.35 8.25 -4.49
CA ASP A 55 -0.71 8.57 -5.87
C ASP A 55 -1.47 7.41 -6.53
N HIS A 56 -2.16 6.61 -5.73
CA HIS A 56 -2.98 5.50 -6.20
C HIS A 56 -2.21 4.50 -7.08
N TYR A 57 -1.12 3.96 -6.52
CA TYR A 57 -0.27 2.91 -7.09
C TYR A 57 0.54 3.33 -8.33
N ILE A 58 0.73 4.63 -8.58
CA ILE A 58 1.69 5.11 -9.60
C ILE A 58 3.12 4.92 -9.09
N SER A 59 3.38 5.27 -7.83
CA SER A 59 4.65 5.04 -7.17
C SER A 59 4.48 4.52 -5.74
N ALA A 60 5.53 3.91 -5.21
CA ALA A 60 5.57 3.42 -3.84
C ALA A 60 6.89 3.82 -3.18
N THR A 61 6.79 4.48 -2.04
CA THR A 61 7.96 4.82 -1.22
C THR A 61 8.10 3.80 -0.10
N ARG A 62 9.29 3.23 0.06
CA ARG A 62 9.56 2.30 1.16
C ARG A 62 9.48 3.05 2.48
N PHE A 63 8.66 2.54 3.38
CA PHE A 63 8.66 3.00 4.76
C PHE A 63 9.77 2.28 5.50
N VAL A 64 10.79 3.01 5.93
CA VAL A 64 11.82 2.51 6.85
C VAL A 64 11.46 3.07 8.22
N ALA A 65 10.86 2.25 9.09
CA ALA A 65 10.61 2.65 10.46
C ALA A 65 11.94 2.65 11.24
N TRP A 66 12.28 3.84 11.71
CA TRP A 66 13.18 4.31 12.76
C TRP A 66 13.99 3.27 13.57
N LYS A 67 15.29 3.57 13.73
CA LYS A 67 16.19 3.01 14.75
C LYS A 67 15.81 3.51 16.14
#